data_AF-A0A9D5GP06-F1
#
_entry.id   AF-A0A9D5GP06-F1
#
_cell.length_a   1.000
_cell.length_b   1.000
_cell.length_c   1.000
_cell.angle_alpha   90.00
_cell.angle_beta   90.00
_cell.angle_gamma   90.00
#
_symmetry.space_group_name_H-M   'P 1'
#
loop_
_entity.id
_entity.type
_entity.pdbx_description
1 polymer ?
#
loop_
_entity_poly.entity_id
_entity_poly.type
_entity_poly.pdbx_seq_one_letter_code
_entity_poly.pdbx_strand_id
1 'polypeptide(L)'
;MKLNTVQLIKKRILYIYAVAAIGMTLFFISCGDDDSPANKKPEIQNQNFAVDENSAADTQVGKVTATDAEQGKLTYSITAGNGDGYFAINGGNGQITVAANADLDHETTGSYSLTV
;
A
#
# COMPACT_ATOMS: atom_id res chain seq x y z
N MET A 1 68.41 26.47 -12.44
CA MET A 1 68.87 26.66 -11.05
C MET A 1 68.33 25.50 -10.22
N LYS A 2 69.16 24.56 -9.75
CA LYS A 2 68.70 23.38 -8.99
C LYS A 2 68.30 23.81 -7.57
N LEU A 3 67.12 23.40 -7.12
CA LEU A 3 66.66 23.63 -5.75
C LEU A 3 67.51 22.80 -4.78
N ASN A 4 67.94 23.41 -3.68
CA ASN A 4 68.66 22.68 -2.63
C ASN A 4 67.71 21.80 -1.81
N THR A 5 68.25 20.82 -1.10
CA THR A 5 67.50 19.81 -0.36
C THR A 5 66.51 20.42 0.65
N VAL A 6 66.85 21.54 1.27
CA VAL A 6 65.98 22.27 2.22
C VAL A 6 64.79 22.92 1.49
N GLN A 7 65.01 23.51 0.32
CA GLN A 7 63.96 24.10 -0.51
C GLN A 7 63.01 23.04 -1.09
N LEU A 8 63.54 21.85 -1.41
CA LEU A 8 62.73 20.72 -1.85
C LEU A 8 61.84 20.19 -0.71
N ILE A 9 62.37 20.09 0.51
CA ILE A 9 61.61 19.68 1.70
C ILE A 9 60.52 20.71 2.04
N LYS A 10 60.83 22.01 2.01
CA LYS A 10 59.83 23.08 2.21
C LYS A 10 58.70 23.02 1.17
N LYS A 11 59.01 22.76 -0.11
CA LYS A 11 58.00 22.56 -1.16
C LYS A 11 57.15 21.30 -0.94
N ARG A 12 57.74 20.19 -0.51
CA ARG A 12 57.01 18.94 -0.22
C ARG A 12 56.09 19.09 1.00
N ILE A 13 56.57 19.75 2.06
CA ILE A 13 55.77 20.05 3.25
C ILE A 13 54.63 21.02 2.90
N LEU A 14 54.91 22.10 2.17
CA LEU A 14 53.89 23.06 1.74
C LEU A 14 52.84 22.42 0.82
N TYR A 15 53.24 21.49 -0.05
CA TYR A 15 52.32 20.74 -0.92
C TYR A 15 51.40 19.80 -0.12
N ILE A 16 51.90 19.15 0.94
CA ILE A 16 51.06 18.34 1.83
C ILE A 16 49.99 19.19 2.53
N TYR A 17 50.35 20.38 3.03
CA TYR A 17 49.36 21.31 3.60
C TYR A 17 48.37 21.85 2.56
N ALA A 18 48.81 22.09 1.32
CA ALA A 18 47.93 22.53 0.23
C ALA A 18 46.94 21.44 -0.21
N VAL A 19 47.33 20.16 -0.17
CA VAL A 19 46.43 19.03 -0.47
C VAL A 19 45.50 18.73 0.72
N ALA A 20 45.96 18.88 1.96
CA ALA A 20 45.13 18.68 3.15
C ALA A 20 44.06 19.79 3.37
N ALA A 21 44.27 20.99 2.83
CA ALA A 21 43.33 22.11 2.95
C ALA A 21 42.28 22.18 1.82
N ILE A 22 42.32 21.26 0.84
CA ILE A 22 41.29 21.14 -0.20
C ILE A 22 40.39 19.96 0.17
N GLY A 23 39.30 20.23 0.88
CA GLY A 23 38.23 19.25 1.10
C GLY A 23 37.77 19.05 2.54
N MET A 24 37.82 20.09 3.38
CA MET A 24 36.92 20.16 4.54
C MET A 24 35.51 20.50 4.03
N THR A 25 34.88 19.52 3.40
CA THR A 25 33.44 19.38 3.39
C THR A 25 33.18 17.88 3.49
N LEU A 26 32.94 17.42 4.71
CA LEU A 26 32.04 16.28 4.90
C LEU A 26 30.71 16.74 4.32
N PHE A 27 30.53 16.47 3.03
CA PHE A 27 29.20 16.48 2.44
C PHE A 27 28.52 15.28 3.08
N PHE A 28 27.81 15.53 4.19
CA PHE A 28 26.67 14.69 4.48
C PHE A 28 25.76 14.89 3.27
N ILE A 29 25.81 13.96 2.31
CA ILE A 29 24.57 13.57 1.67
C ILE A 29 23.76 13.02 2.85
N SER A 30 23.10 13.92 3.59
CA SER A 30 21.79 13.59 4.10
C SER A 30 21.08 13.22 2.83
N CYS A 31 20.97 11.90 2.57
CA CYS A 31 19.76 11.46 1.93
C CYS A 31 18.69 12.14 2.77
N GLY A 32 17.93 13.05 2.15
CA GLY A 32 16.72 13.50 2.80
C GLY A 32 16.04 12.21 3.18
N ASP A 33 15.98 11.95 4.47
CA ASP A 33 15.13 10.93 5.02
C ASP A 33 13.75 11.46 4.61
N ASP A 34 13.32 11.10 3.40
CA ASP A 34 11.94 11.21 2.97
C ASP A 34 11.22 10.11 3.76
N ASP A 35 11.22 10.29 5.08
CA ASP A 35 10.49 9.54 6.10
C ASP A 35 9.02 9.97 6.05
N SER A 36 8.54 10.40 4.89
CA SER A 36 7.12 10.45 4.60
C SER A 36 6.62 9.01 4.76
N PRO A 37 5.69 8.73 5.70
CA PRO A 37 5.23 7.37 5.89
C PRO A 37 4.68 6.85 4.56
N ALA A 38 5.28 5.78 4.04
CA ALA A 38 4.79 5.15 2.83
C ALA A 38 3.31 4.78 3.02
N ASN A 39 2.49 5.09 2.02
CA ASN A 39 1.07 4.72 2.02
C ASN A 39 0.93 3.21 2.19
N LYS A 40 0.10 2.78 3.14
CA LYS A 40 -0.10 1.37 3.44
C LYS A 40 -1.22 0.84 2.55
N LYS A 41 -1.24 -0.49 2.36
CA LYS A 41 -2.39 -1.12 1.70
C LYS A 41 -3.58 -1.12 2.66
N PRO A 42 -4.82 -1.07 2.14
CA PRO A 42 -6.00 -1.33 2.95
C PRO A 42 -5.97 -2.71 3.59
N GLU A 43 -6.60 -2.81 4.75
CA GLU A 43 -6.77 -4.05 5.51
C GLU A 43 -8.26 -4.37 5.64
N ILE A 44 -8.59 -5.64 5.45
CA ILE A 44 -9.95 -6.16 5.58
C ILE A 44 -9.91 -7.43 6.43
N GLN A 45 -10.88 -7.55 7.34
CA GLN A 45 -11.07 -8.75 8.15
C GLN A 45 -12.23 -9.57 7.58
N ASN A 46 -12.19 -10.89 7.81
CA ASN A 46 -13.29 -11.79 7.45
C ASN A 46 -14.58 -11.34 8.14
N GLN A 47 -15.66 -11.28 7.36
CA GLN A 47 -16.98 -10.82 7.81
C GLN A 47 -18.03 -11.84 7.42
N ASN A 48 -19.05 -11.98 8.27
CA ASN A 48 -20.13 -12.94 8.10
C ASN A 48 -21.44 -12.16 7.96
N PHE A 49 -22.25 -12.53 6.98
CA PHE A 49 -23.58 -11.96 6.76
C PHE A 49 -24.58 -13.10 6.53
N ALA A 50 -25.86 -12.80 6.72
CA ALA A 50 -26.96 -13.72 6.47
C ALA A 50 -28.04 -13.01 5.67
N VAL A 51 -28.71 -13.76 4.80
CA VAL A 51 -29.83 -13.29 3.98
C VAL A 51 -30.76 -14.48 3.77
N ASP A 52 -32.06 -14.22 3.75
CA ASP A 52 -33.06 -15.26 3.48
C ASP A 52 -32.96 -15.68 2.01
N GLU A 53 -33.07 -16.98 1.73
CA GLU A 53 -32.96 -17.52 0.36
C GLU A 53 -34.03 -16.94 -0.59
N ASN A 54 -35.21 -16.62 -0.06
CA ASN A 54 -36.33 -16.04 -0.80
C ASN A 54 -36.27 -14.51 -0.92
N SER A 55 -35.10 -13.92 -0.66
CA SER A 55 -34.91 -12.47 -0.74
C SER A 55 -35.04 -11.95 -2.17
N ALA A 56 -35.78 -10.86 -2.33
CA ALA A 56 -35.91 -10.19 -3.61
C ALA A 56 -34.58 -9.58 -4.07
N ALA A 57 -34.50 -9.26 -5.38
CA ALA A 57 -33.41 -8.47 -5.93
C ALA A 57 -33.22 -7.16 -5.13
N ASP A 58 -31.97 -6.70 -5.07
CA ASP A 58 -31.53 -5.52 -4.32
C ASP A 58 -31.67 -5.59 -2.80
N THR A 59 -32.08 -6.73 -2.23
CA THR A 59 -32.06 -6.95 -0.78
C THR A 59 -30.65 -6.78 -0.24
N GLN A 60 -30.51 -6.00 0.83
CA GLN A 60 -29.23 -5.73 1.47
C GLN A 60 -28.80 -6.95 2.31
N VAL A 61 -27.69 -7.57 1.93
CA VAL A 61 -27.11 -8.71 2.65
C VAL A 61 -26.25 -8.22 3.82
N GLY A 62 -25.43 -7.21 3.55
CA GLY A 62 -24.50 -6.68 4.54
C GLY A 62 -23.52 -5.67 3.94
N LYS A 63 -22.84 -4.91 4.78
CA LYS A 63 -21.89 -3.89 4.34
C LYS A 63 -20.47 -4.30 4.74
N VAL A 64 -19.61 -4.49 3.75
CA VAL A 64 -18.19 -4.78 3.96
C VAL A 64 -17.50 -3.55 4.55
N THR A 65 -16.77 -3.78 5.63
CA THR A 65 -15.91 -2.78 6.26
C THR A 65 -14.44 -3.13 6.06
N ALA A 66 -13.67 -2.20 5.54
CA ALA A 66 -12.22 -2.25 5.46
C ALA A 66 -11.62 -0.97 6.04
N THR A 67 -10.36 -1.03 6.45
CA THR A 67 -9.63 0.08 7.06
C THR A 67 -8.40 0.42 6.25
N ASP A 68 -8.10 1.70 6.16
CA ASP A 68 -6.86 2.21 5.57
C ASP A 68 -6.18 3.11 6.60
N ALA A 69 -4.87 2.91 6.81
CA ALA A 69 -4.15 3.62 7.86
C ALA A 69 -4.06 5.12 7.60
N GLU A 70 -4.06 5.51 6.34
CA GLU A 70 -4.04 6.90 5.87
C GLU A 70 -5.47 7.45 5.65
N GLN A 71 -6.50 6.65 5.94
CA GLN A 71 -7.92 6.96 5.69
C GLN A 71 -8.17 7.34 4.23
N GLY A 72 -7.43 6.72 3.32
CA GLY A 72 -7.62 6.86 1.88
C GLY A 72 -9.02 6.41 1.44
N LYS A 73 -9.47 6.93 0.28
CA LYS A 73 -10.74 6.50 -0.30
C LYS A 73 -10.65 5.03 -0.72
N LEU A 74 -11.53 4.21 -0.17
CA LEU A 74 -11.64 2.79 -0.50
C LEU A 74 -12.57 2.55 -1.69
N THR A 75 -12.25 1.53 -2.48
CA THR A 75 -13.10 1.00 -3.55
C THR A 75 -13.24 -0.52 -3.38
N TYR A 76 -14.45 -1.04 -3.52
CA TYR A 76 -14.78 -2.44 -3.25
C TYR A 76 -15.18 -3.19 -4.53
N SER A 77 -14.81 -4.46 -4.65
CA SER A 77 -15.20 -5.33 -5.77
C SER A 77 -15.15 -6.79 -5.36
N ILE A 78 -16.14 -7.61 -5.74
CA ILE A 78 -16.04 -9.06 -5.53
C ILE A 78 -15.14 -9.64 -6.62
N THR A 79 -14.05 -10.30 -6.22
CA THR A 79 -13.02 -10.86 -7.11
C THR A 79 -13.10 -12.37 -7.27
N ALA A 80 -13.72 -13.08 -6.32
CA ALA A 80 -13.94 -14.53 -6.39
C ALA A 80 -15.14 -14.97 -5.53
N GLY A 81 -15.59 -16.21 -5.71
CA GLY A 81 -16.68 -16.82 -4.93
C GLY A 81 -18.10 -16.46 -5.37
N ASN A 82 -18.23 -15.67 -6.44
CA ASN A 82 -19.49 -15.19 -6.99
C ASN A 82 -19.66 -15.61 -8.47
N GLY A 83 -19.37 -16.88 -8.78
CA GLY A 83 -19.38 -17.39 -10.15
C GLY A 83 -20.77 -17.32 -10.81
N ASP A 84 -21.82 -17.52 -10.02
CA ASP A 84 -23.22 -17.45 -10.47
C ASP A 84 -23.75 -16.01 -10.53
N GLY A 85 -22.98 -15.05 -10.00
CA GLY A 85 -23.34 -13.63 -10.00
C GLY A 85 -24.50 -13.27 -9.07
N TYR A 86 -24.81 -14.10 -8.07
CA TYR A 86 -25.94 -13.91 -7.16
C TYR A 86 -25.77 -12.74 -6.19
N PHE A 87 -24.55 -12.24 -6.03
CA PHE A 87 -24.26 -11.09 -5.18
C PHE A 87 -23.67 -9.94 -6.00
N ALA A 88 -24.06 -8.71 -5.67
CA ALA A 88 -23.43 -7.49 -6.17
C ALA A 88 -22.81 -6.72 -5.00
N ILE A 89 -21.75 -5.96 -5.25
CA ILE A 89 -21.17 -5.03 -4.27
C ILE A 89 -21.12 -3.62 -4.83
N ASN A 90 -21.54 -2.65 -4.03
CA ASN A 90 -21.38 -1.24 -4.35
C ASN A 90 -19.93 -0.81 -4.07
N GLY A 91 -19.21 -0.44 -5.12
CA GLY A 91 -17.79 -0.11 -5.02
C GLY A 91 -17.46 1.13 -4.19
N GLY A 92 -18.42 2.03 -3.93
CA GLY A 92 -18.17 3.25 -3.15
C GLY A 92 -18.37 3.10 -1.65
N ASN A 93 -19.16 2.11 -1.21
CA ASN A 93 -19.52 1.96 0.20
C ASN A 93 -19.46 0.51 0.72
N GLY A 94 -19.15 -0.48 -0.11
CA GLY A 94 -19.02 -1.88 0.29
C GLY A 94 -20.34 -2.60 0.57
N GLN A 95 -21.51 -2.02 0.25
CA GLN A 95 -22.80 -2.67 0.44
C GLN A 95 -22.94 -3.87 -0.52
N ILE A 96 -23.18 -5.04 0.02
CA ILE A 96 -23.54 -6.26 -0.72
C ILE A 96 -25.06 -6.34 -0.84
N THR A 97 -25.53 -6.65 -2.05
CA THR A 97 -26.95 -6.89 -2.35
C THR A 97 -27.17 -8.19 -3.12
N VAL A 98 -28.39 -8.71 -3.03
CA VAL A 98 -28.87 -9.83 -3.86
C VAL A 98 -29.04 -9.36 -5.30
N ALA A 99 -28.46 -10.08 -6.26
CA ALA A 99 -28.58 -9.77 -7.68
C ALA A 99 -29.95 -10.18 -8.25
N ALA A 100 -30.36 -9.58 -9.37
CA ALA A 100 -31.67 -9.85 -9.97
C ALA A 100 -31.85 -11.28 -10.50
N ASN A 101 -30.75 -11.97 -10.81
CA ASN A 101 -30.73 -13.36 -11.27
C ASN A 101 -30.43 -14.36 -10.15
N ALA A 102 -30.45 -13.91 -8.88
CA ALA A 102 -30.14 -14.77 -7.76
C ALA A 102 -31.18 -15.88 -7.60
N ASP A 103 -30.69 -17.11 -7.46
CA ASP A 103 -31.48 -18.30 -7.15
C ASP A 103 -30.85 -18.93 -5.90
N LEU A 104 -31.02 -18.24 -4.77
CA LEU A 104 -30.48 -18.69 -3.50
C LEU A 104 -31.36 -19.83 -2.99
N ASP A 105 -30.74 -20.95 -2.70
CA ASP A 105 -31.39 -22.15 -2.17
C ASP A 105 -30.46 -22.72 -1.09
N HIS A 106 -30.91 -22.67 0.17
CA HIS A 106 -30.11 -23.09 1.31
C HIS A 106 -29.90 -24.61 1.34
N GLU A 107 -30.85 -25.40 0.80
CA GLU A 107 -30.72 -26.85 0.70
C GLU A 107 -29.67 -27.27 -0.34
N THR A 108 -29.53 -26.51 -1.43
CA THR A 108 -28.51 -26.74 -2.46
C THR A 108 -27.15 -26.12 -2.09
N THR A 109 -27.14 -24.85 -1.68
CA THR A 109 -25.93 -24.10 -1.32
C THR A 109 -26.17 -23.25 -0.08
N GLY A 110 -25.95 -23.84 1.10
CA GLY A 110 -26.17 -23.17 2.38
C GLY A 110 -25.15 -22.07 2.73
N SER A 111 -24.06 -21.91 1.97
CA SER A 111 -23.08 -20.83 2.23
C SER A 111 -22.27 -20.44 1.00
N TYR A 112 -21.92 -19.15 0.91
CA TYR A 112 -21.07 -18.58 -0.13
C TYR A 112 -19.82 -17.94 0.51
N SER A 113 -18.65 -18.18 -0.08
CA SER A 113 -17.37 -17.59 0.35
C SER A 113 -16.88 -16.57 -0.67
N LEU A 114 -17.21 -15.29 -0.46
CA LEU A 114 -16.84 -14.20 -1.36
C LEU A 114 -15.45 -13.65 -1.03
N THR A 115 -14.62 -13.40 -2.04
CA THR A 115 -13.38 -12.62 -1.91
C THR A 115 -13.63 -11.21 -2.40
N VAL A 116 -13.35 -10.20 -1.57
CA VAL A 116 -13.59 -8.78 -1.81
C VAL A 116 -12.30 -7.99 -1.72
#